data_AF-A0A8T5UKG6-F1
#
_entry.id   AF-A0A8T5UKG6-F1
#
_cell.length_a   1.000
_cell.length_b   1.000
_cell.length_c   1.000
_cell.angle_alpha   90.00
_cell.angle_beta   90.00
_cell.angle_gamma   90.00
#
_symmetry.space_group_name_H-M   'P 1'
#
loop_
_entity.id
_entity.type
_entity.pdbx_description
1 polymer ?
#
loop_
_entity_poly.entity_id
_entity_poly.type
_entity_poly.pdbx_seq_one_letter_code
_entity_poly.pdbx_strand_id
1 'polypeptide(L)'
;MVFKILRPDSEKVWKNEELLKRFPRYRRIINNNEIARYLVAKSVECDYNSDSSTEELEEILAASSIEFNRLLKEPIENLRDRPIFPKNYLTLANALAEKYLESCIFCERQCEVNRIDGEKGYCLITKESYV
;
A
#
# COMPACT_ATOMS: atom_id res chain seq x y z
N MET A 1 12.04 -22.57 -4.24
CA MET A 1 12.68 -22.99 -5.52
C MET A 1 11.72 -23.69 -6.51
N VAL A 2 10.67 -24.39 -6.07
CA VAL A 2 9.72 -25.12 -6.94
C VAL A 2 9.02 -24.23 -7.98
N PHE A 3 8.74 -22.97 -7.64
CA PHE A 3 8.00 -22.04 -8.52
C PHE A 3 8.69 -21.78 -9.86
N LYS A 4 10.03 -21.69 -9.90
CA LYS A 4 10.77 -21.46 -11.15
C LYS A 4 10.68 -22.62 -12.14
N ILE A 5 10.46 -23.83 -11.63
CA ILE A 5 10.30 -25.05 -12.42
C ILE A 5 8.86 -25.13 -12.96
N LEU A 6 7.86 -24.79 -12.13
CA LEU A 6 6.45 -24.81 -12.51
C LEU A 6 6.03 -23.66 -13.43
N ARG A 7 6.71 -22.51 -13.34
CA ARG A 7 6.40 -21.28 -14.08
C ARG A 7 7.65 -20.72 -14.76
N PRO A 8 8.26 -21.44 -15.73
CA PRO A 8 9.48 -20.97 -16.41
C PRO A 8 9.24 -19.68 -17.20
N ASP A 9 8.00 -19.42 -17.62
CA ASP A 9 7.58 -18.17 -18.24
C ASP A 9 7.75 -16.95 -17.31
N SER A 10 7.55 -17.12 -16.00
CA SER A 10 7.78 -16.06 -15.00
C SER A 10 9.25 -15.63 -14.89
N GLU A 11 10.19 -16.46 -15.35
CA GLU A 11 11.60 -16.09 -15.47
C GLU A 11 11.91 -15.57 -16.88
N LYS A 12 11.36 -16.22 -17.93
CA LYS A 12 11.58 -15.81 -19.33
C LYS A 12 11.11 -14.38 -19.62
N VAL A 13 10.05 -13.91 -18.97
CA VAL A 13 9.50 -12.55 -19.14
C VAL A 13 10.57 -11.47 -18.88
N TRP A 14 11.52 -11.72 -17.99
CA TRP A 14 12.60 -10.79 -17.66
C TRP A 14 13.73 -10.74 -18.69
N LYS A 15 13.67 -11.54 -19.77
CA LYS A 15 14.54 -11.37 -20.94
C LYS A 15 14.15 -10.16 -21.80
N ASN A 16 12.93 -9.63 -21.61
CA ASN A 16 12.49 -8.42 -22.30
C ASN A 16 13.14 -7.18 -21.66
N GLU A 17 13.97 -6.48 -22.42
CA GLU A 17 14.68 -5.28 -21.96
C GLU A 17 13.74 -4.15 -21.52
N GLU A 18 12.59 -3.98 -22.17
CA GLU A 18 11.62 -2.94 -21.81
C GLU A 18 11.02 -3.20 -20.43
N LEU A 19 10.79 -4.46 -20.07
CA LEU A 19 10.30 -4.81 -18.75
C LEU A 19 11.36 -4.59 -17.66
N LEU A 20 12.63 -4.88 -17.96
CA LEU A 20 13.73 -4.58 -17.04
C LEU A 20 13.88 -3.07 -16.80
N LYS A 21 13.71 -2.25 -17.86
CA LYS A 21 13.76 -0.79 -17.78
C LYS A 21 12.58 -0.20 -17.01
N ARG A 22 11.36 -0.71 -17.24
CA ARG A 22 10.13 -0.22 -16.59
C ARG A 22 9.95 -0.69 -15.15
N PHE A 23 10.34 -1.93 -14.85
CA PHE A 23 10.09 -2.55 -13.55
C PHE A 23 11.37 -3.01 -12.83
N PRO A 24 12.43 -2.19 -12.76
CA PRO A 24 13.70 -2.59 -12.19
C PRO A 24 13.57 -2.92 -10.70
N ARG A 25 12.69 -2.20 -9.98
CA ARG A 25 12.41 -2.44 -8.55
C ARG A 25 11.78 -3.81 -8.32
N TYR A 26 10.73 -4.15 -9.07
CA TYR A 26 10.05 -5.43 -8.95
C TYR A 26 11.00 -6.60 -9.25
N ARG A 27 11.85 -6.46 -10.28
CA ARG A 27 12.90 -7.46 -10.56
C ARG A 27 13.87 -7.62 -9.38
N ARG A 28 14.31 -6.53 -8.76
CA ARG A 28 15.18 -6.58 -7.58
C ARG A 28 14.50 -7.24 -6.38
N ILE A 29 13.21 -6.99 -6.15
CA ILE A 29 12.43 -7.66 -5.10
C ILE A 29 12.37 -9.18 -5.35
N ILE A 30 12.05 -9.61 -6.58
CA ILE A 30 12.01 -11.05 -6.94
C ILE A 30 13.37 -11.72 -6.74
N ASN A 31 14.46 -10.98 -6.93
CA ASN A 31 15.82 -11.45 -6.71
C ASN A 31 16.31 -11.29 -5.25
N ASN A 32 15.44 -10.89 -4.32
CA ASN A 32 15.77 -10.64 -2.90
C ASN A 32 16.82 -9.54 -2.67
N ASN A 33 16.98 -8.64 -3.64
CA ASN A 33 17.88 -7.49 -3.59
C ASN A 33 17.19 -6.22 -3.07
N GLU A 34 15.86 -6.22 -2.96
CA GLU A 34 15.08 -5.12 -2.36
C GLU A 34 13.90 -5.64 -1.56
N ILE A 35 13.45 -4.86 -0.57
CA ILE A 35 12.22 -5.12 0.19
C ILE A 35 11.03 -4.43 -0.46
N ALA A 36 9.89 -5.14 -0.49
CA ALA A 36 8.63 -4.58 -0.97
C ALA A 36 8.15 -3.46 -0.04
N ARG A 37 7.69 -2.34 -0.61
CA ARG A 37 7.35 -1.13 0.17
C ARG A 37 6.22 -1.37 1.18
N TYR A 38 5.29 -2.28 0.91
CA TYR A 38 4.23 -2.61 1.86
C TYR A 38 4.76 -3.30 3.13
N LEU A 39 5.86 -4.06 3.04
CA LEU A 39 6.52 -4.64 4.21
C LEU A 39 7.21 -3.54 5.04
N VAL A 40 7.83 -2.57 4.38
CA VAL A 40 8.40 -1.39 5.04
C VAL A 40 7.31 -0.58 5.75
N ALA A 41 6.17 -0.33 5.07
CA ALA A 41 5.03 0.36 5.66
C ALA A 41 4.48 -0.36 6.90
N LYS A 42 4.38 -1.70 6.84
CA LYS A 42 3.95 -2.52 7.98
C LYS A 42 4.91 -2.50 9.18
N SER A 43 6.15 -2.05 8.98
CA SER A 43 7.18 -1.94 10.02
C SER A 43 7.27 -0.56 10.68
N VAL A 44 6.41 0.37 10.29
CA VAL A 44 6.25 1.67 10.93
C VAL A 44 5.05 1.55 11.86
N GLU A 45 5.30 1.47 13.16
CA GLU A 45 4.24 1.47 14.17
C GLU A 45 3.54 2.83 14.17
N CYS A 46 2.21 2.79 14.18
CA CYS A 46 1.38 3.98 14.27
C CYS A 46 0.34 3.74 15.35
N ASP A 47 0.36 4.54 16.40
CA ASP A 47 -0.72 4.50 17.39
C ASP A 47 -1.83 5.46 16.97
N TYR A 48 -3.02 4.92 16.74
CA TYR A 48 -4.20 5.66 16.32
C TYR A 48 -5.47 4.94 16.78
N ASN A 49 -6.56 5.69 16.91
CA ASN A 49 -7.90 5.14 17.06
C ASN A 49 -8.65 5.27 15.73
N SER A 50 -9.20 4.18 15.19
CA SER A 50 -9.98 4.23 13.93
C SER A 50 -11.20 5.15 14.03
N ASP A 51 -11.71 5.37 15.24
CA ASP A 51 -12.90 6.18 15.47
C ASP A 51 -12.58 7.69 15.57
N SER A 52 -11.30 8.06 15.60
CA SER A 52 -10.83 9.46 15.58
C SER A 52 -11.35 10.25 14.36
N SER A 53 -11.24 11.58 14.41
CA SER A 53 -11.64 12.41 13.28
C SER A 53 -10.73 12.16 12.07
N THR A 54 -11.24 12.46 10.87
CA THR A 54 -10.46 12.32 9.63
C THR A 54 -9.19 13.17 9.69
N GLU A 55 -9.29 14.40 10.21
CA GLU A 55 -8.17 15.33 10.36
C GLU A 55 -7.10 14.77 11.29
N GLU A 56 -7.48 14.18 12.43
CA GLU A 56 -6.54 13.57 13.37
C GLU A 56 -5.79 12.39 12.73
N LEU A 57 -6.51 11.53 12.00
CA LEU A 57 -5.90 10.41 11.27
C LEU A 57 -4.95 10.88 10.16
N GLU A 58 -5.31 11.95 9.45
CA GLU A 58 -4.45 12.60 8.44
C GLU A 58 -3.17 13.16 9.06
N GLU A 59 -3.26 13.82 10.21
CA GLU A 59 -2.10 14.35 10.94
C GLU A 59 -1.15 13.23 11.36
N ILE A 60 -1.67 12.15 11.94
CA ILE A 60 -0.86 10.98 12.34
C ILE A 60 -0.22 10.33 11.10
N LEU A 61 -0.96 10.21 10.00
CA LEU A 61 -0.45 9.64 8.75
C LEU A 61 0.66 10.52 8.18
N ALA A 62 0.49 11.85 8.17
CA ALA A 62 1.48 12.80 7.71
C ALA A 62 2.76 12.72 8.57
N ALA A 63 2.63 12.67 9.90
CA ALA A 63 3.77 12.50 10.79
C ALA A 63 4.50 11.16 10.56
N SER A 64 3.75 10.06 10.48
CA SER A 64 4.29 8.71 10.24
C SER A 64 4.94 8.56 8.86
N SER A 65 4.51 9.37 7.88
CA SER A 65 5.09 9.38 6.53
C SER A 65 6.56 9.81 6.53
N ILE A 66 7.00 10.61 7.52
CA ILE A 66 8.39 11.04 7.65
C ILE A 66 9.29 9.83 7.89
N GLU A 67 8.92 8.98 8.86
CA GLU A 67 9.65 7.75 9.17
C GLU A 67 9.58 6.75 8.02
N PHE A 68 8.39 6.55 7.42
CA PHE A 68 8.24 5.69 6.25
C PHE A 68 9.17 6.12 5.11
N ASN A 69 9.21 7.41 4.77
CA ASN A 69 10.07 7.95 3.72
C ASN A 69 11.57 7.87 4.07
N ARG A 70 11.93 7.98 5.34
CA ARG A 70 13.29 7.73 5.82
C ARG A 70 13.69 6.27 5.58
N LEU A 71 12.84 5.33 5.99
CA LEU A 71 13.08 3.89 5.81
C LEU A 71 13.19 3.47 4.34
N LEU A 72 12.46 4.13 3.43
CA LEU A 72 12.58 3.85 2.00
C LEU A 72 13.98 4.15 1.42
N LYS A 73 14.81 4.91 2.13
CA LYS A 73 16.19 5.25 1.76
C LYS A 73 17.24 4.39 2.46
N GLU A 74 16.83 3.56 3.42
CA GLU A 74 17.73 2.66 4.15
C GLU A 74 18.19 1.49 3.27
N PRO A 75 19.41 0.97 3.51
CA PRO A 75 19.88 -0.25 2.86
C PRO A 75 19.03 -1.46 3.24
N ILE A 76 18.96 -2.46 2.36
CA ILE A 76 18.11 -3.66 2.53
C ILE A 76 18.42 -4.40 3.84
N GLU A 77 19.67 -4.42 4.27
CA GLU A 77 20.13 -5.06 5.49
C GLU A 77 19.40 -4.52 6.73
N ASN A 78 19.11 -3.21 6.76
CA ASN A 78 18.39 -2.55 7.85
C ASN A 78 16.87 -2.81 7.80
N LEU A 79 16.36 -3.36 6.70
CA LEU A 79 14.94 -3.55 6.45
C LEU A 79 14.48 -5.01 6.56
N ARG A 80 15.39 -5.98 6.41
CA ARG A 80 15.05 -7.42 6.33
C ARG A 80 14.34 -7.96 7.57
N ASP A 81 14.83 -7.58 8.75
CA ASP A 81 14.39 -8.16 10.03
C ASP A 81 13.53 -7.21 10.86
N ARG A 82 12.96 -6.18 10.23
CA ARG A 82 12.09 -5.24 10.94
C ARG A 82 10.79 -5.94 11.36
N PRO A 83 10.28 -5.65 12.57
CA PRO A 83 9.02 -6.21 13.04
C PRO A 83 7.85 -5.72 12.18
N ILE A 84 6.75 -6.48 12.21
CA ILE A 84 5.47 -6.07 11.65
C ILE A 84 4.54 -5.77 12.83
N PHE A 85 4.00 -4.56 12.85
CA PHE A 85 3.11 -4.12 13.92
C PHE A 85 1.64 -4.34 13.50
N PRO A 86 0.73 -4.71 14.42
CA PRO A 86 -0.69 -4.79 14.12
C PRO A 86 -1.30 -3.43 13.72
N LYS A 87 -0.99 -2.38 14.47
CA LYS A 87 -1.26 -0.99 14.09
C LYS A 87 -0.01 -0.39 13.47
N ASN A 88 -0.08 -0.11 12.17
CA ASN A 88 1.06 0.37 11.39
C ASN A 88 0.62 1.39 10.35
N TYR A 89 1.57 1.97 9.63
CA TYR A 89 1.32 2.98 8.60
C TYR A 89 0.33 2.53 7.53
N LEU A 90 0.37 1.25 7.13
CA LEU A 90 -0.54 0.71 6.12
C LEU A 90 -1.96 0.54 6.68
N THR A 91 -2.11 0.09 7.92
CA THR A 91 -3.45 -0.06 8.53
C THR A 91 -4.08 1.29 8.86
N LEU A 92 -3.26 2.29 9.22
CA LEU A 92 -3.70 3.67 9.37
C LEU A 92 -4.23 4.23 8.05
N ALA A 93 -3.47 4.06 6.96
CA ALA A 93 -3.93 4.46 5.62
C ALA A 93 -5.23 3.74 5.22
N ASN A 94 -5.41 2.47 5.60
CA ASN A 94 -6.66 1.76 5.37
C ASN A 94 -7.83 2.33 6.18
N ALA A 95 -7.64 2.61 7.48
CA ALA A 95 -8.68 3.21 8.32
C ALA A 95 -9.10 4.60 7.81
N LEU A 96 -8.15 5.42 7.36
CA LEU A 96 -8.43 6.71 6.74
C LEU A 96 -9.16 6.56 5.40
N ALA A 97 -8.79 5.56 4.59
CA ALA A 97 -9.50 5.27 3.36
C ALA A 97 -10.96 4.85 3.60
N GLU A 98 -11.23 4.07 4.65
CA GLU A 98 -12.59 3.71 5.08
C GLU A 98 -13.41 4.95 5.48
N LYS A 99 -12.82 5.90 6.24
CA LYS A 99 -13.44 7.20 6.55
C LYS A 99 -13.78 7.98 5.28
N TYR A 100 -12.85 8.04 4.32
CA TYR A 100 -13.14 8.68 3.04
C TYR A 100 -14.23 7.95 2.27
N LEU A 101 -14.46 6.64 2.44
CA LEU A 101 -15.56 5.97 1.75
C LEU A 101 -16.94 6.32 2.32
N GLU A 102 -17.05 6.79 3.57
CA GLU A 102 -18.29 7.31 4.17
C GLU A 102 -18.76 8.60 3.50
N SER A 103 -17.83 9.41 2.97
CA SER A 103 -18.10 10.57 2.12
C SER A 103 -17.09 10.61 0.99
N CYS A 104 -17.35 9.85 -0.07
CA CYS A 104 -16.30 9.53 -1.03
C CYS A 104 -15.79 10.69 -1.90
N ILE A 105 -14.47 10.88 -1.79
CA ILE A 105 -13.67 11.85 -2.53
C ILE A 105 -12.60 11.24 -3.47
N PHE A 106 -12.60 9.92 -3.70
CA PHE A 106 -11.55 9.23 -4.49
C PHE A 106 -11.51 9.53 -6.00
N CYS A 107 -12.53 10.17 -6.56
CA CYS A 107 -12.58 10.57 -7.96
C CYS A 107 -12.79 12.07 -8.08
N GLU A 108 -12.47 12.65 -9.24
CA GLU A 108 -12.56 14.10 -9.48
C GLU A 108 -13.98 14.69 -9.31
N ARG A 109 -15.01 13.84 -9.30
CA ARG A 109 -16.40 14.27 -9.12
C ARG A 109 -16.80 14.52 -7.66
N GLN A 110 -16.05 13.97 -6.70
CA GLN A 110 -16.29 14.12 -5.26
C GLN A 110 -17.79 14.06 -4.92
N CYS A 111 -18.44 12.95 -5.27
CA CYS A 111 -19.89 12.84 -5.12
C CYS A 111 -20.35 12.69 -3.66
N GLU A 112 -19.43 12.51 -2.70
CA GLU A 112 -19.69 12.46 -1.25
C GLU A 112 -20.69 11.39 -0.79
N VAL A 113 -21.10 10.48 -1.68
CA VAL A 113 -21.94 9.34 -1.34
C VAL A 113 -21.26 8.43 -0.32
N ASN A 114 -22.06 7.85 0.56
CA ASN A 114 -21.61 6.88 1.54
C ASN A 114 -21.54 5.47 0.92
N ARG A 115 -20.32 5.07 0.55
CA ARG A 115 -20.10 3.74 -0.04
C ARG A 115 -20.19 2.62 0.98
N ILE A 116 -19.91 2.88 2.25
CA ILE A 116 -20.02 1.88 3.32
C ILE A 116 -21.49 1.42 3.45
N ASP A 117 -22.41 2.37 3.34
CA ASP A 117 -23.87 2.13 3.34
C ASP A 117 -24.41 1.59 2.00
N GLY A 118 -23.55 1.47 0.99
CA GLY A 118 -23.89 0.89 -0.32
C GLY A 118 -24.46 1.91 -1.33
N GLU A 119 -24.34 3.20 -1.05
CA GLU A 119 -24.74 4.24 -1.99
C GLU A 119 -23.87 4.23 -3.25
N LYS A 120 -24.48 4.60 -4.38
CA LYS A 120 -23.82 4.61 -5.69
C LYS A 120 -23.56 6.04 -6.12
N GLY A 121 -22.29 6.35 -6.34
CA GLY A 121 -21.87 7.59 -6.96
C GLY A 121 -21.98 7.53 -8.48
N TYR A 122 -21.52 8.59 -9.13
CA TYR A 122 -21.52 8.67 -10.60
C TYR A 122 -20.70 7.54 -11.27
N CYS A 123 -19.65 7.05 -10.61
CA CYS A 123 -18.83 5.96 -11.12
C CYS A 123 -19.52 4.59 -11.04
N LEU A 124 -20.69 4.47 -10.40
CA LEU A 124 -21.45 3.24 -10.19
C LEU A 124 -20.69 2.13 -9.45
N ILE A 125 -19.53 2.44 -8.87
CA ILE A 125 -18.73 1.53 -8.05
C ILE A 125 -19.47 1.31 -6.73
N THR A 126 -19.50 0.05 -6.30
CA THR A 126 -20.12 -0.37 -5.03
C THR A 126 -19.04 -0.82 -4.06
N LYS A 127 -19.40 -1.03 -2.79
CA LYS A 127 -18.48 -1.57 -1.78
C LYS A 127 -17.93 -2.97 -2.09
N GLU A 128 -18.59 -3.70 -3.00
CA GLU A 128 -18.23 -5.07 -3.40
C GLU A 128 -17.22 -5.10 -4.55
N SER A 129 -16.88 -3.94 -5.11
CA SER A 129 -15.96 -3.86 -6.25
C SER A 129 -14.51 -4.13 -5.81
N TYR A 130 -13.84 -5.05 -6.51
CA TYR A 130 -12.42 -5.39 -6.36
C TYR A 130 -11.74 -5.44 -7.74
N VAL A 131 -10.42 -5.25 -7.78
CA VAL A 131 -9.57 -5.31 -8.98
C VAL A 131 -8.47 -6.34 -8.80
#